data_AF-A0A4Y8K1Z1-F1
#
_entry.id   AF-A0A4Y8K1Z1-F1
#
_cell.length_a   1.000
_cell.length_b   1.000
_cell.length_c   1.000
_cell.angle_alpha   90.00
_cell.angle_beta   90.00
_cell.angle_gamma   90.00
#
_symmetry.space_group_name_H-M   'P 1'
#
loop_
_entity.id
_entity.type
_entity.pdbx_description
1 polymer ?
#
loop_
_entity_poly.entity_id
_entity_poly.type
_entity_poly.pdbx_seq_one_letter_code
_entity_poly.pdbx_strand_id
1 'polypeptide(L)'
;MTEHELISLWTRARWHIIVSQLAPTFLLTALVAFLSLGLAEAALSVRIAAAGILLASGILGAIAQIAAANEGLAIIADLRGLPAASAVGRGVIASAPWVNVVRFVTPAVFVVVYLALLVALFLPSA
;
A
#
# COMPACT_ATOMS: atom_id res chain seq x y z
N MET A 1 -15.06 -24.71 -0.35
CA MET A 1 -15.44 -23.52 0.43
C MET A 1 -16.79 -23.02 -0.07
N THR A 2 -17.61 -22.47 0.82
CA THR A 2 -18.87 -21.82 0.47
C THR A 2 -18.62 -20.38 0.00
N GLU A 3 -19.59 -19.78 -0.68
CA GLU A 3 -19.52 -18.37 -1.09
C GLU A 3 -19.31 -17.44 0.13
N HIS A 4 -19.99 -17.71 1.25
CA HIS A 4 -19.87 -16.90 2.46
C HIS A 4 -18.45 -16.93 3.04
N GLU A 5 -17.82 -18.10 3.08
CA GLU A 5 -16.43 -18.25 3.56
C GLU A 5 -15.46 -17.46 2.67
N LEU A 6 -15.60 -17.55 1.35
CA LEU A 6 -14.77 -16.81 0.40
C LEU A 6 -14.96 -15.29 0.52
N ILE A 7 -16.19 -14.82 0.71
CA ILE A 7 -16.48 -13.39 0.94
C ILE A 7 -15.85 -12.91 2.27
N SER A 8 -15.88 -13.75 3.32
CA SER A 8 -15.22 -13.43 4.59
C SER A 8 -13.70 -13.31 4.43
N LEU A 9 -13.07 -14.23 3.70
CA LEU A 9 -11.64 -14.16 3.40
C LEU A 9 -11.30 -12.94 2.54
N TRP A 10 -12.10 -12.65 1.51
CA TRP A 10 -11.94 -11.47 0.67
C TRP A 10 -11.97 -10.18 1.51
N THR A 11 -12.91 -10.09 2.45
CA THR A 11 -13.05 -8.92 3.33
C THR A 11 -11.79 -8.71 4.17
N ARG A 12 -11.18 -9.80 4.68
CA ARG A 12 -9.91 -9.75 5.43
C ARG A 12 -8.74 -9.35 4.55
N ALA A 13 -8.61 -9.93 3.36
CA ALA A 13 -7.56 -9.58 2.40
C ALA A 13 -7.66 -8.09 2.01
N ARG A 14 -8.86 -7.60 1.69
CA ARG A 14 -9.13 -6.19 1.43
C ARG A 14 -8.75 -5.29 2.61
N TRP A 15 -9.03 -5.73 3.84
CA TRP A 15 -8.63 -4.99 5.03
C TRP A 15 -7.11 -4.93 5.19
N HIS A 16 -6.39 -6.04 4.99
CA HIS A 16 -4.93 -6.05 5.03
C HIS A 16 -4.30 -5.14 3.96
N ILE A 17 -4.88 -5.11 2.75
CA ILE A 17 -4.48 -4.14 1.72
C ILE A 17 -4.59 -2.70 2.25
N ILE A 18 -5.73 -2.32 2.82
CA ILE A 18 -5.95 -0.95 3.34
C ILE A 18 -4.99 -0.63 4.49
N VAL A 19 -4.87 -1.52 5.47
CA VAL A 19 -4.04 -1.28 6.66
C VAL A 19 -2.56 -1.20 6.33
N SER A 20 -2.08 -1.97 5.34
CA SER A 20 -0.68 -1.94 4.91
C SER A 20 -0.21 -0.56 4.45
N GLN A 21 -1.14 0.31 4.04
CA GLN A 21 -0.85 1.65 3.54
C GLN A 21 -0.83 2.72 4.63
N LEU A 22 -1.33 2.43 5.83
CA LEU A 22 -1.46 3.43 6.89
C LEU A 22 -0.10 3.95 7.35
N ALA A 23 0.85 3.06 7.66
CA ALA A 23 2.18 3.46 8.11
C ALA A 23 2.98 4.22 7.02
N PRO A 24 3.07 3.73 5.77
CA PRO A 24 3.72 4.49 4.70
C PRO A 24 3.09 5.86 4.46
N THR A 25 1.76 5.95 4.40
CA THR A 25 1.04 7.22 4.14
C THR A 25 1.22 8.21 5.29
N PHE A 26 1.16 7.72 6.53
CA PHE A 26 1.44 8.52 7.71
C PHE A 26 2.85 9.09 7.69
N LEU A 27 3.86 8.25 7.41
CA LEU A 27 5.26 8.68 7.38
C LEU A 27 5.56 9.65 6.23
N LEU A 28 4.97 9.46 5.05
CA LEU A 28 5.05 10.44 3.95
C LEU A 28 4.52 11.80 4.40
N THR A 29 3.34 11.82 5.02
CA THR A 29 2.70 13.04 5.52
C THR A 29 3.54 13.70 6.62
N ALA A 30 4.05 12.90 7.55
CA ALA A 30 4.91 13.37 8.63
C ALA A 30 6.22 13.98 8.09
N LEU A 31 6.82 13.38 7.06
CA LEU A 31 8.04 13.93 6.46
C LEU A 31 7.81 15.28 5.78
N VAL A 32 6.68 15.45 5.09
CA VAL A 32 6.28 16.75 4.51
C VAL A 32 6.15 17.80 5.62
N ALA A 33 5.51 17.45 6.73
CA ALA A 33 5.39 18.37 7.88
C ALA A 33 6.76 18.69 8.50
N PHE A 34 7.63 17.69 8.69
CA PHE A 34 8.95 17.90 9.26
C PHE A 34 9.88 18.71 8.35
N LEU A 35 9.74 18.61 7.03
CA LEU A 35 10.44 19.50 6.09
C LEU A 35 10.07 20.96 6.36
N SER A 36 8.79 21.28 6.55
CA SER A 36 8.33 22.62 6.93
C SER A 36 8.81 23.08 8.32
N LEU A 37 9.26 22.15 9.17
CA LEU A 37 9.84 22.42 10.49
C LEU A 37 11.38 22.40 10.50
N GLY A 38 12.02 22.37 9.33
CA GLY A 38 13.48 22.47 9.21
C GLY A 38 14.23 21.14 9.18
N LEU A 39 13.57 20.01 8.87
CA LEU A 39 14.25 18.71 8.73
C LEU A 39 15.37 18.73 7.68
N ALA A 40 15.27 19.57 6.64
CA ALA A 40 16.33 19.73 5.64
C ALA A 40 17.64 20.30 6.21
N GLU A 41 17.55 21.10 7.27
CA GLU A 41 18.69 21.73 7.95
C GLU A 41 19.22 20.89 9.13
N ALA A 42 18.57 19.76 9.43
CA ALA A 42 19.00 18.86 10.49
C ALA A 42 20.35 18.21 10.16
N ALA A 43 21.01 17.68 11.19
CA ALA A 43 22.24 16.91 11.03
C ALA A 43 22.06 15.79 9.98
N LEU A 44 23.10 15.53 9.19
CA LEU A 44 23.06 14.55 8.10
C LEU A 44 22.57 13.17 8.58
N SER A 45 22.98 12.75 9.78
CA SER A 45 22.54 11.49 10.40
C SER A 45 21.01 11.44 10.61
N VAL A 46 20.39 12.57 10.99
CA VAL A 46 18.93 12.67 11.20
C VAL A 46 18.20 12.59 9.85
N ARG A 47 18.69 13.27 8.82
CA ARG A 47 18.13 13.22 7.46
C ARG A 47 18.19 11.81 6.89
N ILE A 48 19.33 11.12 7.04
CA ILE A 48 19.49 9.71 6.64
C ILE A 48 18.53 8.81 7.42
N ALA A 49 18.43 8.99 8.75
CA ALA A 49 17.51 8.20 9.58
C ALA A 49 16.05 8.40 9.15
N ALA A 50 15.62 9.63 8.90
CA ALA A 50 14.27 9.94 8.46
C ALA A 50 13.95 9.30 7.10
N ALA A 51 14.88 9.39 6.13
CA ALA A 51 14.76 8.73 4.84
C ALA A 51 14.73 7.18 4.97
N GLY A 52 15.54 6.61 5.87
CA GLY A 52 15.61 5.18 6.12
C GLY A 52 14.37 4.62 6.78
N ILE A 53 13.79 5.34 7.76
CA ILE A 53 12.53 4.95 8.43
C ILE A 53 11.39 4.90 7.41
N LEU A 54 11.27 5.92 6.56
CA LEU A 54 10.26 5.98 5.51
C LEU A 54 10.44 4.82 4.51
N LEU A 55 11.68 4.55 4.08
CA LEU A 55 11.99 3.45 3.17
C LEU A 55 11.62 2.09 3.77
N ALA A 56 12.05 1.81 5.01
CA ALA A 56 11.79 0.55 5.69
C ALA A 56 10.28 0.30 5.86
N SER A 57 9.53 1.32 6.26
CA SER A 57 8.07 1.23 6.37
C SER A 57 7.40 1.04 5.01
N GLY A 58 7.86 1.76 3.98
CA GLY A 58 7.37 1.64 2.62
C GLY A 58 7.54 0.23 2.04
N ILE A 59 8.73 -0.37 2.22
CA ILE A 59 9.02 -1.74 1.78
C ILE A 59 8.09 -2.74 2.50
N LEU A 60 7.98 -2.63 3.83
CA LEU A 60 7.11 -3.52 4.61
C LEU A 60 5.64 -3.41 4.17
N GLY A 61 5.15 -2.18 3.98
CA GLY A 61 3.79 -1.91 3.49
C GLY A 61 3.55 -2.46 2.09
N ALA A 62 4.51 -2.29 1.17
CA ALA A 62 4.40 -2.81 -0.20
C ALA A 62 4.36 -4.34 -0.23
N ILE A 63 5.22 -5.02 0.54
CA ILE A 63 5.23 -6.48 0.62
C ILE A 63 3.90 -7.00 1.19
N ALA A 64 3.42 -6.41 2.28
CA ALA A 64 2.14 -6.79 2.89
C ALA A 64 0.97 -6.58 1.93
N GLN A 65 0.96 -5.46 1.19
CA GLN A 65 -0.07 -5.18 0.20
C GLN A 65 -0.04 -6.18 -0.96
N ILE A 66 1.14 -6.49 -1.50
CA ILE A 66 1.28 -7.42 -2.61
C ILE A 66 0.85 -8.83 -2.19
N ALA A 67 1.24 -9.27 -1.00
CA ALA A 67 0.81 -10.55 -0.45
C ALA A 67 -0.71 -10.63 -0.31
N ALA A 68 -1.34 -9.64 0.34
CA ALA A 68 -2.79 -9.59 0.51
C ALA A 68 -3.54 -9.47 -0.82
N ALA A 69 -2.98 -8.79 -1.82
CA ALA A 69 -3.53 -8.72 -3.17
C ALA A 69 -3.46 -10.06 -3.90
N ASN A 70 -2.37 -10.83 -3.73
CA ASN A 70 -2.25 -12.18 -4.29
C ASN A 70 -3.29 -13.12 -3.67
N GLU A 71 -3.42 -13.10 -2.35
CA GLU A 71 -4.45 -13.85 -1.63
C GLU A 71 -5.85 -13.46 -2.13
N GLY A 72 -6.13 -12.15 -2.25
CA GLY A 72 -7.40 -11.65 -2.79
C GLY A 72 -7.71 -12.15 -4.19
N LEU A 73 -6.73 -12.20 -5.09
CA LEU A 73 -6.90 -12.73 -6.45
C LEU A 73 -7.16 -14.24 -6.46
N ALA A 74 -6.50 -15.00 -5.57
CA ALA A 74 -6.76 -16.43 -5.42
C ALA A 74 -8.19 -16.68 -4.91
N ILE A 75 -8.63 -15.92 -3.89
CA ILE A 75 -10.01 -15.98 -3.37
C ILE A 75 -11.04 -15.66 -4.47
N ILE A 76 -10.76 -14.65 -5.31
CA ILE A 76 -11.63 -14.32 -6.45
C ILE A 76 -11.66 -15.46 -7.47
N ALA A 77 -10.53 -16.13 -7.72
CA ALA A 77 -10.48 -17.28 -8.62
C ALA A 77 -11.34 -18.44 -8.11
N ASP A 78 -11.26 -18.76 -6.82
CA ASP A 78 -12.11 -19.78 -6.19
C ASP A 78 -13.59 -19.40 -6.24
N LEU A 79 -13.90 -18.11 -6.03
CA LEU A 79 -15.27 -17.59 -6.09
C LEU A 79 -15.89 -17.70 -7.50
N ARG A 80 -15.08 -17.56 -8.56
CA ARG A 80 -15.52 -17.80 -9.95
C ARG A 80 -15.84 -19.27 -10.21
N GLY A 81 -15.21 -20.19 -9.47
CA GLY A 81 -15.42 -21.62 -9.61
C GLY A 81 -16.73 -22.13 -8.99
N LEU A 82 -17.46 -21.29 -8.23
CA LEU A 82 -18.73 -21.69 -7.63
C LEU A 82 -19.88 -21.71 -8.65
N PRO A 83 -20.82 -22.68 -8.56
CA PRO A 83 -21.86 -22.89 -9.56
C PRO A 83 -22.90 -21.77 -9.65
N ALA A 84 -23.10 -21.00 -8.58
CA ALA A 84 -23.97 -19.83 -8.58
C ALA A 84 -23.46 -18.78 -7.57
N ALA A 85 -22.80 -17.74 -8.07
CA ALA A 85 -22.41 -16.61 -7.25
C ALA A 85 -23.61 -15.66 -7.05
N SER A 86 -23.83 -15.21 -5.82
CA SER A 86 -24.77 -14.12 -5.49
C SER A 86 -24.38 -12.80 -6.19
N ALA A 87 -25.23 -11.79 -6.10
CA ALA A 87 -24.88 -10.45 -6.60
C ALA A 87 -23.62 -9.89 -5.91
N VAL A 88 -23.43 -10.18 -4.62
CA VAL A 88 -22.24 -9.78 -3.87
C VAL A 88 -21.01 -10.51 -4.40
N GLY A 89 -21.11 -11.82 -4.61
CA GLY A 89 -20.02 -12.61 -5.17
C GLY A 89 -19.59 -12.13 -6.55
N ARG A 90 -20.56 -11.81 -7.43
CA ARG A 90 -20.27 -11.20 -8.75
C ARG A 90 -19.57 -9.84 -8.63
N GLY A 91 -19.96 -9.01 -7.66
CA GLY A 91 -19.29 -7.74 -7.38
C GLY A 91 -17.83 -7.92 -6.95
N VAL A 92 -17.55 -8.90 -6.09
CA VAL A 92 -16.18 -9.26 -5.68
C VAL A 92 -15.39 -9.76 -6.89
N ILE A 93 -15.95 -10.63 -7.71
CA ILE A 93 -15.32 -11.13 -8.94
C ILE A 93 -14.95 -9.99 -9.89
N ALA A 94 -15.85 -9.01 -10.06
CA ALA A 94 -15.64 -7.84 -10.92
C ALA A 94 -14.53 -6.91 -10.40
N SER A 95 -14.14 -7.02 -9.12
CA SER A 95 -13.07 -6.20 -8.54
C SER A 95 -11.66 -6.66 -8.91
N ALA A 96 -11.48 -7.83 -9.51
CA ALA A 96 -10.17 -8.41 -9.79
C ALA A 96 -9.18 -7.48 -10.52
N PRO A 97 -9.58 -6.72 -11.57
CA PRO A 97 -8.66 -5.79 -12.23
C PRO A 97 -8.17 -4.70 -11.28
N TRP A 98 -9.02 -4.22 -10.38
CA TRP A 98 -8.70 -3.18 -9.40
C TRP A 98 -7.75 -3.69 -8.31
N VAL A 99 -7.77 -4.99 -7.99
CA VAL A 99 -6.78 -5.58 -7.09
C VAL A 99 -5.37 -5.46 -7.68
N ASN A 100 -5.20 -5.67 -8.99
CA ASN A 100 -3.92 -5.45 -9.66
C ASN A 100 -3.50 -3.98 -9.68
N VAL A 101 -4.46 -3.06 -9.83
CA VAL A 101 -4.19 -1.61 -9.73
C VAL A 101 -3.59 -1.31 -8.35
N VAL A 102 -4.24 -1.72 -7.26
CA VAL A 102 -3.71 -1.45 -5.92
C VAL A 102 -2.39 -2.17 -5.68
N ARG A 103 -2.24 -3.42 -6.16
CA ARG A 103 -1.03 -4.23 -6.02
C ARG A 103 0.23 -3.54 -6.58
N PHE A 104 0.12 -2.81 -7.69
CA PHE A 104 1.28 -2.27 -8.40
C PHE A 104 1.32 -0.74 -8.47
N VAL A 105 0.18 -0.09 -8.69
CA VAL A 105 0.13 1.37 -8.86
C VAL A 105 0.37 2.07 -7.53
N THR A 106 -0.23 1.61 -6.44
CA THR A 106 -0.04 2.27 -5.14
C THR A 106 1.42 2.24 -4.66
N PRO A 107 2.16 1.11 -4.72
CA PRO A 107 3.59 1.11 -4.39
C PRO A 107 4.42 1.97 -5.36
N ALA A 108 4.06 2.01 -6.65
CA ALA A 108 4.75 2.88 -7.60
C ALA A 108 4.58 4.37 -7.26
N VAL A 109 3.36 4.80 -6.91
CA VAL A 109 3.11 6.17 -6.43
C VAL A 109 3.92 6.45 -5.17
N PHE A 110 3.95 5.52 -4.21
CA PHE A 110 4.78 5.66 -3.01
C PHE A 110 6.26 5.90 -3.35
N VAL A 111 6.83 5.14 -4.29
CA VAL A 111 8.22 5.33 -4.73
C VAL A 111 8.43 6.71 -5.35
N VAL A 112 7.51 7.19 -6.19
CA VAL A 112 7.60 8.54 -6.78
C VAL A 112 7.62 9.62 -5.70
N VAL A 113 6.71 9.54 -4.73
CA VAL A 113 6.66 10.51 -3.62
C VAL A 113 7.91 10.40 -2.75
N TYR A 114 8.38 9.19 -2.46
CA TYR A 114 9.62 8.97 -1.72
C TYR A 114 10.81 9.65 -2.41
N LEU A 115 10.98 9.48 -3.71
CA LEU A 115 12.05 10.12 -4.47
C LEU A 115 11.95 11.66 -4.45
N ALA A 116 10.73 12.21 -4.58
CA ALA A 116 10.51 13.65 -4.46
C ALA A 116 10.90 14.18 -3.07
N LEU A 117 10.59 13.42 -2.01
CA LEU A 117 11.01 13.76 -0.65
C LEU A 117 12.53 13.65 -0.46
N LEU A 118 13.20 12.67 -1.09
CA LEU A 118 14.66 12.61 -1.06
C LEU A 118 15.29 13.82 -1.74
N VAL A 119 14.75 14.25 -2.88
CA VAL A 119 15.19 15.48 -3.55
C VAL A 119 15.06 16.67 -2.62
N ALA A 120 13.88 16.89 -2.02
CA ALA A 120 13.66 17.98 -1.07
C ALA A 120 14.54 17.87 0.19
N LEU A 121 14.85 16.65 0.62
CA LEU A 121 15.61 16.41 1.84
C LEU A 121 17.11 16.55 1.63
N PHE A 122 17.66 16.33 0.43
CA PHE A 122 19.11 16.25 0.19
C PHE A 122 19.66 17.24 -0.82
N LEU A 123 18.84 17.77 -1.72
CA LEU A 123 19.28 18.76 -2.70
C LEU A 123 18.96 20.18 -2.22
N PRO A 124 19.83 21.17 -2.51
CA PRO A 124 19.54 22.56 -2.20
C PRO A 124 18.25 22.99 -2.91
N SER A 125 17.33 23.66 -2.20
CA SER A 125 16.26 24.41 -2.86
C SER A 125 16.89 25.54 -3.68
N ALA A 126 16.60 25.57 -4.98
CA ALA A 126 16.99 26.65 -5.88
C ALA A 126 16.38 27.99 -5.46
#